data_AF-A0A6C0JLR4-F1
#
_entry.id   AF-A0A6C0JLR4-F1
#
_cell.length_a   1.000
_cell.length_b   1.000
_cell.length_c   1.000
_cell.angle_alpha   90.00
_cell.angle_beta   90.00
_cell.angle_gamma   90.00
#
_symmetry.space_group_name_H-M   'P 1'
#
loop_
_entity.id
_entity.type
_entity.pdbx_description
1 polymer ?
#
loop_
_entity_poly.entity_id
_entity_poly.type
_entity_poly.pdbx_seq_one_letter_code
_entity_poly.pdbx_strand_id
1 'polypeptide(L)'
;MSSPFSLFNTMIPAALVTAGVALAIASGSGPKNVVDVKSRVDGRTYRVQNLPDKQEAADRISTIRINLDKLIEYYKSDPSAMADSRVKIMVSRFNPNNFTENDLNTDTT
;
A
#
# COMPACT_ATOMS: atom_id res chain seq x y z
N MET A 1 24.28 20.03 -64.05
CA MET A 1 24.59 18.61 -63.80
C MET A 1 24.43 18.34 -62.31
N SER A 2 23.74 17.26 -61.98
CA SER A 2 23.36 16.66 -60.68
C SER A 2 24.20 16.95 -59.41
N SER A 3 23.48 17.16 -58.30
CA SER A 3 23.90 16.98 -56.89
C SER A 3 24.44 15.56 -56.61
N PRO A 4 25.09 15.26 -55.46
CA PRO A 4 24.34 15.07 -54.22
C PRO A 4 25.03 15.45 -52.89
N PHE A 5 24.17 15.59 -51.88
CA PHE A 5 24.42 15.68 -50.44
C PHE A 5 25.30 14.55 -49.88
N SER A 6 26.05 14.85 -48.82
CA SER A 6 26.38 13.87 -47.77
C SER A 6 26.43 14.57 -46.41
N LEU A 7 25.32 14.45 -45.67
CA LEU A 7 25.16 14.82 -44.27
C LEU A 7 25.32 13.56 -43.44
N PHE A 8 26.51 13.30 -42.91
CA PHE A 8 26.70 12.36 -41.81
C PHE A 8 27.85 12.87 -40.94
N ASN A 9 27.54 13.32 -39.72
CA ASN A 9 28.25 12.95 -38.48
C ASN A 9 28.11 14.00 -37.36
N THR A 10 26.90 14.19 -36.81
CA THR A 10 26.70 14.98 -35.58
C THR A 10 25.56 14.44 -34.70
N MET A 11 25.28 13.14 -34.70
CA MET A 11 24.15 12.55 -33.96
C MET A 11 24.55 11.51 -32.90
N ILE A 12 25.60 11.76 -32.09
CA ILE A 12 25.94 10.85 -30.98
C ILE A 12 26.11 11.50 -29.57
N PRO A 13 26.28 12.82 -29.33
CA PRO A 13 26.40 13.28 -27.93
C PRO A 13 25.07 13.45 -27.19
N ALA A 14 23.98 13.80 -27.89
CA ALA A 14 22.75 14.27 -27.21
C ALA A 14 21.91 13.14 -26.59
N ALA A 15 21.87 11.95 -27.22
CA ALA A 15 21.04 10.84 -26.76
C ALA A 15 21.56 10.16 -25.48
N LEU A 16 22.88 10.16 -25.27
CA LEU A 16 23.50 9.57 -24.07
C LEU A 16 23.32 10.46 -22.83
N VAL A 17 23.36 11.78 -22.99
CA VAL A 17 23.20 12.73 -21.87
C VAL A 17 21.76 12.75 -21.36
N THR A 18 20.77 12.70 -22.25
CA THR A 18 19.34 12.71 -21.86
C THR A 18 18.91 11.43 -21.18
N ALA A 19 19.37 10.26 -21.66
CA ALA A 19 19.10 8.98 -21.00
C ALA A 19 19.73 8.90 -19.61
N GLY A 20 20.96 9.38 -19.44
CA GLY A 20 21.66 9.40 -18.15
C GLY A 20 20.97 10.26 -17.08
N VAL A 21 20.45 11.43 -17.47
CA VAL A 21 19.69 12.32 -16.57
C VAL A 21 18.32 11.73 -16.22
N ALA A 22 17.60 11.15 -17.19
CA ALA A 22 16.31 10.50 -16.92
C ALA A 22 16.45 9.32 -15.93
N LEU A 23 17.53 8.52 -16.07
CA LEU A 23 17.83 7.42 -15.15
C LEU A 23 18.19 7.91 -13.75
N ALA A 24 18.93 9.01 -13.63
CA ALA A 24 19.29 9.62 -12.35
C ALA A 24 18.09 10.26 -11.62
N ILE A 25 17.11 10.77 -12.36
CA ILE A 25 15.86 11.30 -11.78
C ILE A 25 14.95 10.14 -11.33
N ALA A 26 15.00 9.00 -12.01
CA ALA A 26 14.21 7.81 -11.66
C ALA A 26 14.80 6.97 -10.51
N SER A 27 16.07 7.17 -10.12
CA SER A 27 16.75 6.39 -9.08
C SER A 27 16.53 6.92 -7.65
N GLY A 28 15.76 8.00 -7.49
CA GLY A 28 15.39 8.54 -6.18
C GLY A 28 14.25 7.74 -5.55
N SER A 29 14.58 6.96 -4.52
CA SER A 29 13.72 6.08 -3.70
C SER A 29 13.34 4.74 -4.33
N GLY A 30 13.89 3.66 -3.75
CA GLY A 30 13.42 2.30 -4.01
C GLY A 30 11.91 2.16 -3.72
N PRO A 31 11.24 1.13 -4.24
CA PRO A 31 9.80 0.97 -4.09
C PRO A 31 9.42 1.13 -2.62
N LYS A 32 8.52 2.07 -2.31
CA LYS A 32 7.90 2.08 -0.98
C LYS A 32 7.20 0.73 -0.82
N ASN A 33 7.58 -0.01 0.20
CA ASN A 33 7.04 -1.35 0.44
C ASN A 33 5.54 -1.31 0.74
N VAL A 34 5.02 -0.18 1.22
CA VAL A 34 3.60 0.06 1.47
C VAL A 34 3.09 1.37 0.84
N VAL A 35 1.81 1.39 0.53
CA VAL A 35 1.06 2.50 -0.10
C VAL A 35 -0.32 2.63 0.54
N ASP A 36 -0.84 3.86 0.58
CA ASP A 36 -2.19 4.14 1.06
C ASP A 36 -3.20 3.96 -0.08
N VAL A 37 -4.19 3.10 0.14
CA VAL A 37 -5.23 2.77 -0.85
C VAL A 37 -6.61 2.93 -0.21
N LYS A 38 -7.52 3.61 -0.91
CA LYS A 38 -8.91 3.74 -0.49
C LYS A 38 -9.68 2.45 -0.84
N SER A 39 -10.25 1.81 0.17
CA SER A 39 -11.13 0.66 0.01
C SER A 39 -12.40 1.05 -0.74
N ARG A 40 -12.84 0.16 -1.64
CA ARG A 40 -14.12 0.26 -2.34
C ARG A 40 -15.30 -0.22 -1.48
N VAL A 41 -15.02 -0.92 -0.39
CA VAL A 41 -16.04 -1.54 0.50
C VAL A 41 -16.59 -0.54 1.51
N ASP A 42 -15.73 0.23 2.20
CA ASP A 42 -16.14 1.18 3.24
C ASP A 42 -15.67 2.63 2.98
N GLY A 43 -14.94 2.87 1.88
CA GLY A 43 -14.40 4.18 1.54
C GLY A 43 -13.28 4.68 2.46
N ARG A 44 -12.76 3.86 3.37
CA ARG A 44 -11.62 4.22 4.24
C ARG A 44 -10.30 3.97 3.54
N THR A 45 -9.26 4.65 4.00
CA THR A 45 -7.90 4.47 3.48
C THR A 45 -7.13 3.49 4.35
N TYR A 46 -6.48 2.53 3.71
CA TYR A 46 -5.69 1.47 4.36
C TYR A 46 -4.28 1.46 3.80
N ARG A 47 -3.30 1.22 4.69
CA ARG A 47 -1.90 1.06 4.31
C ARG A 47 -1.61 -0.41 4.02
N VAL A 48 -1.29 -0.69 2.76
CA VAL A 48 -1.12 -2.04 2.20
C VAL A 48 0.18 -2.15 1.43
N GLN A 49 0.64 -3.36 1.16
CA GLN A 49 1.83 -3.58 0.34
C GLN A 49 1.65 -3.00 -1.07
N ASN A 50 2.73 -2.42 -1.62
CA ASN A 50 2.70 -1.88 -2.98
C ASN A 50 2.91 -2.97 -4.04
N LEU A 51 1.98 -3.92 -4.08
CA LEU A 51 1.91 -5.00 -5.06
C LEU A 51 0.81 -4.74 -6.11
N PRO A 52 0.73 -5.53 -7.20
CA PRO A 52 -0.32 -5.38 -8.20
C PRO A 52 -1.75 -5.53 -7.65
N ASP A 53 -1.93 -6.31 -6.59
CA ASP A 53 -3.20 -6.63 -5.91
C ASP A 53 -3.50 -5.75 -4.68
N LYS A 54 -2.82 -4.61 -4.55
CA LYS A 54 -2.96 -3.68 -3.41
C LYS A 54 -4.40 -3.20 -3.17
N GLN A 55 -5.23 -3.15 -4.20
CA GLN A 55 -6.62 -2.73 -4.05
C GLN A 55 -7.46 -3.84 -3.41
N GLU A 56 -7.29 -5.07 -3.87
CA GLU A 56 -7.91 -6.25 -3.29
C GLU A 56 -7.46 -6.42 -1.83
N ALA A 57 -6.19 -6.15 -1.51
CA ALA A 57 -5.69 -6.13 -0.14
C ALA A 57 -6.44 -5.10 0.74
N ALA A 58 -6.58 -3.85 0.26
CA ALA A 58 -7.31 -2.81 1.00
C ALA A 58 -8.79 -3.18 1.23
N ASP A 59 -9.44 -3.75 0.22
CA ASP A 59 -10.84 -4.20 0.31
C ASP A 59 -10.99 -5.39 1.28
N ARG A 60 -10.00 -6.29 1.35
CA ARG A 60 -9.95 -7.39 2.33
C ARG A 60 -9.79 -6.88 3.76
N ILE A 61 -8.85 -5.96 4.01
CA ILE A 61 -8.66 -5.35 5.34
C ILE A 61 -9.94 -4.65 5.80
N SER A 62 -10.59 -3.92 4.89
CA SER A 62 -11.88 -3.28 5.15
C SER A 62 -12.95 -4.29 5.58
N THR A 63 -13.06 -5.42 4.87
CA THR A 63 -14.01 -6.48 5.22
C THR A 63 -13.70 -7.10 6.59
N ILE A 64 -12.42 -7.36 6.89
CA ILE A 64 -11.97 -7.86 8.20
C ILE A 64 -12.35 -6.88 9.30
N ARG A 65 -12.07 -5.59 9.12
CA ARG A 65 -12.44 -4.53 10.05
C ARG A 65 -13.92 -4.53 10.36
N ILE A 66 -14.77 -4.55 9.33
CA ILE A 66 -16.25 -4.56 9.48
C ILE A 66 -16.69 -5.76 10.34
N ASN A 67 -16.11 -6.94 10.10
CA ASN A 67 -16.47 -8.15 10.85
C ASN A 67 -15.99 -8.07 12.31
N LEU A 68 -14.82 -7.49 12.57
CA LEU A 68 -14.33 -7.26 13.93
C LEU A 68 -15.15 -6.22 14.67
N ASP A 69 -15.58 -5.14 14.01
CA ASP A 69 -16.49 -4.16 14.59
C ASP A 69 -17.81 -4.83 15.03
N LYS A 70 -18.41 -5.67 14.17
CA LYS A 70 -19.61 -6.46 14.50
C LYS A 70 -19.39 -7.40 15.69
N LEU A 71 -18.24 -8.09 15.73
CA LEU A 71 -17.91 -9.01 16.82
C LEU A 71 -17.81 -8.27 18.16
N ILE A 72 -17.14 -7.11 18.17
CA ILE A 72 -16.98 -6.29 19.36
C ILE A 72 -18.31 -5.70 19.81
N GLU A 73 -19.16 -5.30 18.87
CA GLU A 73 -20.51 -4.82 19.17
C GLU A 73 -21.39 -5.92 19.76
N TYR A 74 -21.33 -7.14 19.23
CA TYR A 74 -21.99 -8.30 19.82
C TYR A 74 -21.58 -8.50 21.29
N TYR A 75 -20.28 -8.52 21.58
CA TYR A 75 -19.80 -8.66 22.96
C TYR A 75 -20.26 -7.51 23.87
N LYS A 76 -20.23 -6.26 23.40
CA LYS A 76 -20.72 -5.10 24.17
C LYS A 76 -22.20 -5.22 24.51
N SER A 77 -22.99 -5.84 23.62
CA SER A 77 -24.44 -5.97 23.76
C SER A 77 -24.87 -7.11 24.69
N ASP A 78 -23.99 -8.07 25.00
CA ASP A 78 -24.30 -9.22 25.86
C ASP A 78 -23.73 -9.03 27.28
N PRO A 79 -24.59 -8.78 28.30
CA PRO A 79 -24.16 -8.65 29.69
C PRO A 79 -23.44 -9.89 30.24
N SER A 80 -23.78 -11.09 29.74
CA SER A 80 -23.19 -12.34 30.21
C SER A 80 -21.75 -12.46 29.73
N ALA A 81 -21.48 -12.17 28.45
CA ALA A 81 -20.12 -12.10 27.94
C ALA A 81 -19.31 -10.98 28.62
N MET A 82 -19.92 -9.81 28.84
CA MET A 82 -19.28 -8.70 29.55
C MET A 82 -19.08 -8.96 31.04
N ALA A 83 -19.59 -10.05 31.63
CA ALA A 83 -19.24 -10.43 33.00
C ALA A 83 -17.80 -10.97 33.09
N ASP A 84 -17.26 -11.53 32.01
CA ASP A 84 -15.89 -12.06 31.95
C ASP A 84 -14.86 -10.92 31.82
N SER A 85 -13.88 -10.88 32.74
CA SER A 85 -12.83 -9.86 32.76
C SER A 85 -11.95 -9.88 31.51
N ARG A 86 -11.75 -11.05 30.89
CA ARG A 86 -10.94 -11.20 29.66
C ARG A 86 -11.63 -10.56 28.48
N VAL A 87 -12.95 -10.72 28.37
CA VAL A 87 -13.77 -10.10 27.33
C VAL A 87 -13.77 -8.58 27.50
N LYS A 88 -13.91 -8.06 28.73
CA LYS A 88 -13.81 -6.62 29.01
C LYS A 88 -12.47 -6.03 28.55
N ILE A 89 -11.36 -6.73 28.81
CA ILE A 89 -10.03 -6.29 28.39
C ILE A 89 -9.93 -6.26 26.85
N MET A 90 -10.39 -7.32 26.18
CA MET A 90 -10.41 -7.36 24.72
C MET A 90 -11.22 -6.21 24.12
N VAL A 91 -12.45 -6.01 24.60
CA VAL A 91 -13.35 -4.94 24.14
C VAL A 91 -12.77 -3.55 24.40
N SER A 92 -12.15 -3.32 25.57
CA SER A 92 -11.57 -2.02 25.92
C SER A 92 -10.29 -1.69 25.17
N ARG A 93 -9.52 -2.70 24.75
CA ARG A 93 -8.26 -2.52 24.00
C ARG A 93 -8.45 -2.53 22.49
N PHE A 94 -9.61 -2.96 22.00
CA PHE A 94 -9.87 -2.98 20.56
C PHE A 94 -9.86 -1.57 19.97
N ASN A 95 -8.98 -1.35 18.99
CA ASN A 95 -8.93 -0.13 18.20
C ASN A 95 -8.95 -0.51 16.71
N PRO A 96 -10.05 -0.25 15.99
CA PRO A 96 -10.20 -0.65 14.60
C PRO A 96 -9.33 0.16 13.62
N ASN A 97 -8.53 1.11 14.09
CA ASN A 97 -7.59 1.87 13.27
C ASN A 97 -6.15 1.33 13.32
N ASN A 98 -5.90 0.26 14.08
CA ASN A 98 -4.57 -0.34 14.22
C ASN A 98 -4.24 -1.40 13.15
N PHE A 99 -4.97 -1.45 12.03
CA PHE A 99 -4.67 -2.39 10.94
C PHE A 99 -3.61 -1.80 9.99
N THR A 100 -2.49 -2.51 9.85
CA THR A 100 -1.47 -2.24 8.84
C THR A 100 -0.87 -3.57 8.40
N GLU A 101 -0.56 -3.68 7.11
CA GLU A 101 0.29 -4.78 6.64
C GLU A 101 1.74 -4.54 7.05
N ASN A 102 2.48 -5.64 7.11
CA ASN A 102 3.90 -5.61 7.40
C ASN A 102 4.71 -5.28 6.14
N ASP A 103 5.92 -4.77 6.34
CA ASP A 103 6.86 -4.51 5.25
C ASP A 103 7.38 -5.85 4.68
N LEU A 104 7.61 -5.92 3.36
CA LEU A 104 8.11 -7.10 2.65
C LEU A 104 9.48 -7.58 3.13
N ASN A 105 10.30 -6.67 3.70
CA ASN A 105 11.66 -6.99 4.17
C ASN A 105 11.73 -7.32 5.67
N THR A 106 10.61 -7.53 6.36
CA THR A 106 10.66 -7.93 7.77
C THR A 106 10.85 -9.44 7.88
N ASP A 107 12.01 -9.86 8.37
CA ASP A 107 12.18 -11.22 8.90
C ASP A 107 11.23 -11.41 10.08
N THR A 108 10.40 -12.45 10.01
CA THR A 108 9.57 -12.86 11.14
C THR A 108 10.41 -13.81 12.00
N THR A 109 11.03 -13.30 13.07
CA THR A 109 11.65 -14.11 14.13
C THR A 109 10.62 -14.69 15.08
#